data_AF-A0A2A4QHT8-F1
#
_entry.id   AF-A0A2A4QHT8-F1
#
_cell.length_a   1.000
_cell.length_b   1.000
_cell.length_c   1.000
_cell.angle_alpha   90.00
_cell.angle_beta   90.00
_cell.angle_gamma   90.00
#
_symmetry.space_group_name_H-M   'P 1'
#
loop_
_entity.id
_entity.type
_entity.pdbx_description
1 polymer ?
#
loop_
_entity_poly.entity_id
_entity_poly.type
_entity_poly.pdbx_seq_one_letter_code
_entity_poly.pdbx_strand_id
1 'polypeptide(L)'
;MREKLLFLVFLLSCTLGHSQEYSYKKTKVEVAKMNTLVPSEIIEDWAPVLSNLEMPFPGSSRYELKQIKKKSAKMFPRKQMAAKSWKVSGVNDPVIGKNFPVATYIVISPGDTFVVYHAGGRPNDNTLGISNEGIVLTSFNSKIYTYDTNKDTLHMETISLHSFSTEFTNN
;
A
#
# COMPACT_ATOMS: atom_id res chain seq x y z
N MET A 1 -35.33 -34.03 -53.78
CA MET A 1 -34.14 -34.64 -53.14
C MET A 1 -33.19 -33.61 -52.52
N ARG A 2 -32.93 -32.47 -53.17
CA ARG A 2 -32.02 -31.41 -52.67
C ARG A 2 -32.41 -30.83 -51.30
N GLU A 3 -33.69 -30.61 -51.04
CA GLU A 3 -34.18 -30.04 -49.77
C GLU A 3 -34.04 -31.01 -48.59
N LYS A 4 -34.29 -32.30 -48.82
CA LYS A 4 -34.08 -33.36 -47.81
C LYS A 4 -32.60 -33.53 -47.47
N LEU A 5 -31.72 -33.34 -48.46
CA LEU A 5 -30.27 -33.40 -48.27
C LEU A 5 -29.76 -32.21 -47.43
N LEU A 6 -30.25 -30.99 -47.70
CA LEU A 6 -29.90 -29.80 -46.91
C LEU A 6 -30.36 -29.92 -45.46
N PHE A 7 -31.55 -30.48 -45.24
CA PHE A 7 -32.08 -30.71 -43.89
C PHE A 7 -31.26 -31.75 -43.12
N LEU A 8 -30.79 -32.80 -43.80
CA LEU A 8 -29.93 -33.83 -43.23
C LEU A 8 -28.54 -33.25 -42.85
N VAL A 9 -27.96 -32.40 -43.69
CA VAL A 9 -26.67 -31.75 -43.42
C VAL A 9 -26.78 -30.78 -42.23
N PHE A 10 -27.89 -30.06 -42.13
CA PHE A 10 -28.15 -29.17 -40.98
C PHE A 10 -28.27 -29.97 -39.67
N LEU A 11 -29.01 -31.09 -39.68
CA LEU A 11 -29.13 -31.99 -38.52
C LEU A 11 -27.76 -32.57 -38.09
N LEU A 12 -26.90 -32.90 -39.05
CA LEU A 12 -25.57 -33.45 -38.77
C LEU A 12 -24.61 -32.39 -38.18
N SER A 13 -24.77 -31.11 -38.56
CA SER A 13 -23.97 -30.02 -38.01
C SER A 13 -24.31 -29.69 -36.55
N CYS A 14 -25.54 -29.92 -36.10
CA CYS A 14 -25.94 -29.71 -34.71
C CYS A 14 -25.34 -30.75 -33.73
N THR A 15 -24.97 -31.94 -34.20
CA THR A 15 -24.44 -33.01 -33.34
C THR A 15 -22.92 -32.95 -33.11
N LEU A 16 -22.20 -32.10 -33.85
CA LEU A 16 -20.73 -31.95 -33.75
C LEU A 16 -20.29 -30.75 -32.90
N GLY A 17 -21.24 -30.03 -32.30
CA GLY A 17 -20.96 -28.95 -31.36
C GLY A 17 -20.51 -29.50 -30.01
N HIS A 18 -19.26 -29.94 -29.89
CA HIS A 18 -18.65 -30.21 -28.58
C HIS A 18 -18.52 -28.88 -27.82
N SER A 19 -19.43 -28.64 -26.88
CA SER A 19 -19.24 -27.62 -25.85
C SER A 19 -17.92 -27.93 -25.13
N GLN A 20 -17.02 -26.95 -25.06
CA GLN A 20 -15.75 -27.10 -24.33
C GLN A 20 -16.05 -27.30 -22.85
N GLU A 21 -15.97 -28.54 -22.39
CA GLU A 21 -16.20 -28.90 -21.00
C GLU A 21 -15.00 -28.45 -20.17
N TYR A 22 -15.08 -27.25 -19.58
CA TYR A 22 -14.04 -26.74 -18.71
C TYR A 22 -14.08 -27.49 -17.37
N SER A 23 -13.12 -28.40 -17.17
CA SER A 23 -12.92 -29.07 -15.89
C SER A 23 -12.23 -28.12 -14.90
N TYR A 24 -13.03 -27.38 -14.12
CA TYR A 24 -12.51 -26.57 -13.00
C TYR A 24 -12.07 -27.47 -11.84
N LYS A 25 -10.76 -27.68 -11.69
CA LYS A 25 -10.21 -28.32 -10.49
C LYS A 25 -10.13 -27.30 -9.36
N LYS A 26 -11.04 -27.39 -8.39
CA LYS A 26 -10.93 -26.67 -7.13
C LYS A 26 -9.97 -27.43 -6.23
N THR A 27 -8.72 -26.97 -6.14
CA THR A 27 -7.79 -27.45 -5.12
C THR A 27 -8.16 -26.78 -3.80
N LYS A 28 -8.47 -27.58 -2.78
CA LYS A 28 -8.52 -27.06 -1.41
C LYS A 28 -7.08 -26.82 -0.98
N VAL A 29 -6.70 -25.55 -0.86
CA VAL A 29 -5.44 -25.17 -0.24
C VAL A 29 -5.70 -25.15 1.27
N GLU A 30 -5.31 -26.22 1.96
CA GLU A 30 -5.32 -26.26 3.41
C GLU A 30 -4.08 -25.52 3.91
N VAL A 31 -4.23 -24.23 4.21
CA VAL A 31 -3.17 -23.43 4.81
C VAL A 31 -3.16 -23.72 6.31
N ALA A 32 -2.15 -24.44 6.78
CA ALA A 32 -1.94 -24.62 8.20
C ALA A 32 -1.62 -23.26 8.85
N LYS A 33 -2.22 -22.98 10.00
CA LYS A 33 -1.92 -21.79 10.79
C LYS A 33 -0.46 -21.86 11.25
N MET A 34 0.37 -20.94 10.76
CA MET A 34 1.81 -20.94 11.05
C MET A 34 2.11 -20.42 12.45
N ASN A 35 1.56 -19.27 12.83
CA ASN A 35 1.75 -18.69 14.16
C ASN A 35 0.59 -17.79 14.59
N THR A 36 0.47 -17.52 15.89
CA THR A 36 -0.36 -16.44 16.45
C THR A 36 0.57 -15.45 17.13
N LEU A 37 0.54 -14.20 16.72
CA LEU A 37 1.40 -13.17 17.30
C LEU A 37 0.57 -12.19 18.11
N VAL A 38 1.14 -11.74 19.21
CA VAL A 38 0.61 -10.66 20.03
C VAL A 38 1.51 -9.44 19.77
N PRO A 39 1.07 -8.46 18.95
CA PRO A 39 1.94 -7.35 18.54
C PRO A 39 2.50 -6.52 19.70
N SER A 40 1.79 -6.46 20.82
CA SER A 40 2.26 -5.74 22.01
C SER A 40 3.46 -6.38 22.71
N GLU A 41 3.79 -7.62 22.40
CA GLU A 41 4.94 -8.34 22.97
C GLU A 41 6.19 -8.25 22.08
N ILE A 42 6.06 -7.66 20.88
CA ILE A 42 7.18 -7.53 19.94
C ILE A 42 8.15 -6.46 20.48
N ILE A 43 9.38 -6.90 20.77
CA ILE A 43 10.46 -6.00 21.15
C ILE A 43 11.01 -5.37 19.86
N GLU A 44 10.96 -4.04 19.76
CA GLU A 44 11.54 -3.34 18.60
C GLU A 44 13.05 -3.60 18.51
N ASP A 45 13.50 -3.88 17.29
CA ASP A 45 14.92 -3.93 16.94
C ASP A 45 15.44 -2.50 16.67
N TRP A 46 16.76 -2.33 16.78
CA TRP A 46 17.45 -1.11 16.41
C TRP A 46 17.08 -0.73 14.97
N ALA A 47 16.42 0.42 14.78
CA ALA A 47 16.11 0.99 13.46
C ALA A 47 17.10 2.12 13.10
N PRO A 48 18.29 1.82 12.51
CA PRO A 48 19.29 2.86 12.25
C PRO A 48 18.81 3.77 11.13
N VAL A 49 18.61 5.05 11.44
CA VAL A 49 18.34 6.07 10.42
C VAL A 49 19.67 6.56 9.89
N LEU A 50 20.10 6.04 8.73
CA LEU A 50 21.25 6.60 8.01
C LEU A 50 20.86 7.95 7.42
N SER A 51 21.13 9.02 8.17
CA SER A 51 21.09 10.38 7.66
C SER A 51 22.47 10.74 7.12
N ASN A 52 22.56 10.96 5.81
CA ASN A 52 23.74 11.56 5.19
C ASN A 52 23.75 13.06 5.49
N LEU A 53 24.22 13.41 6.69
CA LEU A 53 24.37 14.80 7.16
C LEU A 53 25.58 15.51 6.52
N GLU A 54 26.50 14.75 5.94
CA GLU A 54 27.64 15.31 5.26
C GLU A 54 27.27 15.80 3.85
N MET A 55 27.71 17.01 3.54
CA MET A 55 27.69 17.53 2.19
C MET A 55 28.51 16.56 1.31
N PRO A 56 27.95 16.02 0.21
CA PRO A 56 28.73 15.19 -0.69
C PRO A 56 29.93 16.02 -1.18
N PHE A 57 31.10 15.38 -1.23
CA PHE A 57 32.40 16.00 -1.55
C PHE A 57 32.29 17.09 -2.63
N PRO A 58 32.93 18.26 -2.45
CA PRO A 58 32.97 19.31 -3.48
C PRO A 58 33.73 18.78 -4.69
N GLY A 59 32.99 18.39 -5.73
CA GLY A 59 33.50 17.62 -6.87
C GLY A 59 32.68 16.37 -7.20
N SER A 60 31.72 16.00 -6.34
CA SER A 60 30.76 14.93 -6.65
C SER A 60 29.94 15.27 -7.88
N SER A 61 29.52 14.24 -8.61
CA SER A 61 28.70 14.31 -9.82
C SER A 61 27.37 15.05 -9.63
N ARG A 62 27.01 15.47 -8.40
CA ARG A 62 25.79 16.24 -8.10
C ARG A 62 25.71 17.56 -8.85
N TYR A 63 26.84 18.26 -9.07
CA TYR A 63 26.83 19.48 -9.90
C TYR A 63 26.50 19.14 -11.36
N GLU A 64 27.17 18.15 -11.92
CA GLU A 64 26.93 17.68 -13.29
C GLU A 64 25.50 17.17 -13.47
N LEU A 65 25.00 16.35 -12.55
CA LEU A 65 23.63 15.87 -12.50
C LEU A 65 22.63 17.03 -12.40
N LYS A 66 22.95 18.09 -11.65
CA LYS A 66 22.11 19.30 -11.58
C LYS A 66 22.09 20.03 -12.92
N GLN A 67 23.23 20.12 -13.62
CA GLN A 67 23.27 20.73 -14.96
C GLN A 67 22.53 19.88 -15.99
N ILE A 68 22.66 18.56 -15.95
CA ILE A 68 21.94 17.62 -16.82
C ILE A 68 20.43 17.72 -16.57
N LYS A 69 19.99 17.74 -15.30
CA LYS A 69 18.58 17.96 -14.94
C LYS A 69 18.04 19.29 -15.47
N LYS A 70 18.83 20.37 -15.41
CA LYS A 70 18.46 21.68 -15.99
C LYS A 70 18.36 21.61 -17.52
N LYS A 71 19.32 20.97 -18.20
CA LYS A 71 19.30 20.80 -19.66
C LYS A 71 18.10 19.98 -20.10
N SER A 72 17.85 18.85 -19.44
CA SER A 72 16.70 17.98 -19.67
C SER A 72 15.38 18.72 -19.47
N ALA A 73 15.23 19.50 -18.38
CA ALA A 73 14.02 20.30 -18.14
C ALA A 73 13.77 21.38 -19.20
N LYS A 74 14.83 21.92 -19.83
CA LYS A 74 14.71 22.86 -20.95
C LYS A 74 14.31 22.17 -22.26
N MET A 75 14.88 20.99 -22.53
CA MET A 75 14.57 20.20 -23.74
C MET A 75 13.16 19.59 -23.69
N PHE A 76 12.72 19.20 -22.49
CA PHE A 76 11.43 18.56 -22.23
C PHE A 76 10.64 19.35 -21.18
N PRO A 77 10.13 20.54 -21.52
CA PRO A 77 9.34 21.34 -20.59
C PRO A 77 8.11 20.54 -20.15
N ARG A 78 7.91 20.43 -18.83
CA ARG A 78 6.75 19.73 -18.28
C ARG A 78 5.49 20.48 -18.72
N LYS A 79 4.69 19.86 -19.58
CA LYS A 79 3.34 20.34 -19.88
C LYS A 79 2.52 20.14 -18.61
N GLN A 80 2.07 21.21 -17.98
CA GLN A 80 1.05 21.10 -16.95
C GLN A 80 -0.20 20.55 -17.62
N MET A 81 -0.43 19.25 -17.46
CA MET A 81 -1.74 18.69 -17.75
C MET A 81 -2.67 19.33 -16.72
N ALA A 82 -3.68 20.06 -17.19
CA ALA A 82 -4.79 20.44 -16.34
C ALA A 82 -5.25 19.17 -15.62
N ALA A 83 -5.33 19.22 -14.29
CA ALA A 83 -5.77 18.09 -13.50
C ALA A 83 -7.12 17.65 -14.05
N LYS A 84 -7.16 16.52 -14.77
CA LYS A 84 -8.42 15.86 -15.08
C LYS A 84 -8.92 15.32 -13.75
N SER A 85 -9.75 16.11 -13.05
CA SER A 85 -10.60 15.56 -12.00
C SER A 85 -11.45 14.50 -12.70
N TRP A 86 -11.28 13.24 -12.33
CA TRP A 86 -12.24 12.21 -12.69
C TRP A 86 -13.53 12.55 -11.96
N LYS A 87 -14.37 13.40 -12.56
CA LYS A 87 -15.71 13.67 -12.04
C LYS A 87 -16.54 12.43 -12.35
N VAL A 88 -16.55 11.47 -11.44
CA VAL A 88 -17.59 10.45 -11.40
C VAL A 88 -18.85 11.16 -10.93
N SER A 89 -19.73 11.50 -11.87
CA SER A 89 -21.03 12.10 -11.57
C SER A 89 -21.82 11.17 -10.66
N GLY A 90 -22.11 11.60 -9.42
CA GLY A 90 -23.08 10.93 -8.53
C GLY A 90 -22.51 10.32 -7.25
N VAL A 91 -21.21 10.43 -6.99
CA VAL A 91 -20.64 10.06 -5.68
C VAL A 91 -20.18 11.35 -5.01
N ASN A 92 -20.56 11.55 -3.74
CA ASN A 92 -19.99 12.65 -2.94
C ASN A 92 -18.47 12.54 -2.98
N ASP A 93 -17.77 13.65 -3.24
CA ASP A 93 -16.32 13.68 -3.08
C ASP A 93 -15.99 13.09 -1.70
N PRO A 94 -14.98 12.20 -1.58
CA PRO A 94 -14.57 11.72 -0.28
C PRO A 94 -14.23 12.94 0.58
N VAL A 95 -15.05 13.19 1.60
CA VAL A 95 -14.80 14.27 2.54
C VAL A 95 -13.53 13.89 3.27
N ILE A 96 -12.48 14.69 3.07
CA ILE A 96 -11.28 14.61 3.89
C ILE A 96 -11.74 14.94 5.32
N GLY A 97 -11.92 13.91 6.14
CA GLY A 97 -12.20 14.07 7.56
C GLY A 97 -11.04 14.77 8.28
N LYS A 98 -11.09 14.83 9.61
CA LYS A 98 -9.87 15.18 10.37
C LYS A 98 -8.77 14.21 9.94
N ASN A 99 -7.74 14.73 9.27
CA ASN A 99 -6.57 13.94 8.93
C ASN A 99 -6.04 13.33 10.23
N PHE A 100 -5.76 12.03 10.21
CA PHE A 100 -5.05 11.33 11.29
C PHE A 100 -3.57 11.29 10.89
N PRO A 101 -2.78 12.36 11.14
CA PRO A 101 -1.37 12.29 10.87
C PRO A 101 -0.76 11.22 11.78
N VAL A 102 0.11 10.39 11.22
CA VAL A 102 0.93 9.50 12.03
C VAL A 102 1.83 10.37 12.90
N ALA A 103 1.67 10.27 14.21
CA ALA A 103 2.40 11.09 15.17
C ALA A 103 2.93 10.21 16.31
N THR A 104 4.14 10.54 16.78
CA THR A 104 4.64 10.01 18.06
C THR A 104 4.41 11.05 19.13
N TYR A 105 3.81 10.63 20.23
CA TYR A 105 3.59 11.44 21.42
C TYR A 105 4.70 11.13 22.42
N ILE A 106 5.53 12.12 22.73
CA ILE A 106 6.58 12.01 23.74
C ILE A 106 6.10 12.78 24.97
N VAL A 107 5.78 12.06 26.04
CA VAL A 107 5.36 12.66 27.32
C VAL A 107 6.61 12.89 28.17
N ILE A 108 6.96 14.15 28.41
CA ILE A 108 8.13 14.51 29.23
C ILE A 108 7.72 14.69 30.69
N SER A 109 6.52 15.22 30.93
CA SER A 109 5.93 15.45 32.25
C SER A 109 4.40 15.42 32.12
N PRO A 110 3.62 15.14 33.19
CA PRO A 110 2.16 15.22 33.12
C PRO A 110 1.71 16.60 32.62
N GLY A 111 1.11 16.65 31.42
CA GLY A 111 0.66 17.88 30.77
C GLY A 111 1.63 18.47 29.74
N ASP A 112 2.86 17.95 29.63
CA ASP A 112 3.87 18.42 28.68
C ASP A 112 4.18 17.31 27.67
N THR A 113 3.41 17.29 26.58
CA THR A 113 3.47 16.27 25.52
C THR A 113 3.95 16.89 24.22
N PHE A 114 5.07 16.40 23.71
CA PHE A 114 5.58 16.76 22.39
C PHE A 114 4.95 15.85 21.35
N VAL A 115 4.32 16.44 20.34
CA VAL A 115 3.75 15.73 19.20
C VAL A 115 4.72 15.86 18.03
N VAL A 116 5.35 14.75 17.65
CA VAL A 116 6.21 14.69 16.47
C VAL A 116 5.40 14.08 15.32
N TYR A 117 5.02 14.92 14.35
CA TYR A 117 4.35 14.47 13.14
C TYR A 117 5.34 13.81 12.19
N HIS A 118 5.06 12.56 11.80
CA HIS A 118 5.86 11.85 10.81
C HIS A 118 5.39 12.23 9.42
N ALA A 119 6.21 13.01 8.71
CA ALA A 119 6.04 13.20 7.28
C ALA A 119 6.52 11.95 6.54
N GLY A 120 5.60 11.26 5.86
CA GLY A 120 5.93 10.12 5.00
C GLY A 120 6.91 10.50 3.88
N GLY A 121 7.74 9.54 3.46
CA GLY A 121 8.67 9.72 2.33
C GLY A 121 7.93 10.03 1.02
N ARG A 122 8.62 10.52 0.00
CA ARG A 122 8.06 10.65 -1.36
C ARG A 122 8.75 9.65 -2.30
N PRO A 123 8.04 8.71 -2.93
CA PRO A 123 6.61 8.40 -2.78
C PRO A 123 6.32 7.74 -1.43
N ASN A 124 5.11 7.97 -0.93
CA ASN A 124 4.66 7.48 0.36
C ASN A 124 3.93 6.17 0.12
N ASP A 125 4.62 5.04 0.21
CA ASP A 125 4.00 3.71 0.12
C ASP A 125 3.29 3.37 1.44
N ASN A 126 2.43 4.29 1.90
CA ASN A 126 1.64 4.12 3.12
C ASN A 126 0.36 3.37 2.78
N THR A 127 0.10 2.27 3.48
CA THR A 127 -1.16 1.53 3.39
C THR A 127 -1.90 1.72 4.71
N LEU A 128 -3.18 2.07 4.65
CA LEU A 128 -4.04 2.22 5.81
C LEU A 128 -5.23 1.27 5.70
N GLY A 129 -5.53 0.58 6.80
CA GLY A 129 -6.75 -0.19 7.00
C GLY A 129 -7.42 0.22 8.31
N ILE A 130 -8.74 0.11 8.37
CA ILE A 130 -9.52 0.32 9.59
C ILE A 130 -10.41 -0.89 9.83
N SER A 131 -10.43 -1.39 11.07
CA SER A 131 -11.33 -2.45 11.50
C SER A 131 -12.73 -1.92 11.79
N ASN A 132 -13.74 -2.80 11.79
CA ASN A 132 -15.11 -2.44 12.17
C ASN A 132 -15.22 -1.93 13.62
N GLU A 133 -14.25 -2.27 14.46
CA GLU A 133 -14.16 -1.84 15.85
C GLU A 133 -13.46 -0.47 16.01
N GLY A 134 -13.08 0.19 14.93
CA GLY A 134 -12.44 1.52 14.97
C GLY A 134 -10.94 1.49 15.23
N ILE A 135 -10.28 0.33 15.15
CA ILE A 135 -8.82 0.26 15.18
C ILE A 135 -8.27 0.53 13.78
N VAL A 136 -7.51 1.62 13.64
CA VAL A 136 -6.75 1.99 12.45
C VAL A 136 -5.39 1.33 12.51
N LEU A 137 -4.99 0.67 11.43
CA LEU A 137 -3.67 0.10 11.19
C LEU A 137 -3.07 0.81 9.98
N THR A 138 -1.89 1.40 10.13
CA THR A 138 -1.20 2.09 9.05
C THR A 138 0.22 1.56 8.94
N SER A 139 0.59 1.03 7.79
CA SER A 139 2.00 0.90 7.43
C SER A 139 2.48 2.24 6.87
N PHE A 140 3.60 2.73 7.38
CA PHE A 140 4.24 3.91 6.86
C PHE A 140 5.76 3.75 6.83
N ASN A 141 6.34 3.94 5.65
CA ASN A 141 7.74 3.61 5.38
C ASN A 141 8.07 2.16 5.82
N SER A 142 8.85 2.01 6.89
CA SER A 142 9.27 0.74 7.48
C SER A 142 8.72 0.55 8.89
N LYS A 143 7.57 1.17 9.20
CA LYS A 143 6.93 1.12 10.50
C LYS A 143 5.43 0.80 10.39
N ILE A 144 4.90 0.20 11.43
CA ILE A 144 3.50 -0.10 11.63
C ILE A 144 3.01 0.78 12.79
N TYR A 145 1.93 1.51 12.56
CA TYR A 145 1.26 2.36 13.52
C TYR A 145 -0.17 1.89 13.73
N THR A 146 -0.62 1.84 14.97
CA THR A 146 -2.03 1.54 15.28
C THR A 146 -2.66 2.56 16.20
N TYR A 147 -3.93 2.86 15.91
CA TYR A 147 -4.67 3.91 16.60
C TYR A 147 -6.11 3.48 16.85
N ASP A 148 -6.65 3.79 18.02
CA ASP A 148 -8.05 3.57 18.37
C ASP A 148 -8.84 4.86 18.11
N THR A 149 -9.70 4.85 17.08
CA THR A 149 -10.50 6.03 16.72
C THR A 149 -11.63 6.32 17.69
N ASN A 150 -12.06 5.33 18.49
CA ASN A 150 -13.15 5.53 19.45
C ASN A 150 -12.64 6.18 20.73
N LYS A 151 -11.43 5.79 21.18
CA LYS A 151 -10.80 6.34 22.38
C LYS A 151 -9.92 7.55 22.11
N ASP A 152 -9.60 7.81 20.84
CA ASP A 152 -8.67 8.86 20.41
C ASP A 152 -7.29 8.68 21.05
N THR A 153 -6.79 7.44 21.02
CA THR A 153 -5.53 7.05 21.65
C THR A 153 -4.70 6.12 20.78
N LEU A 154 -3.38 6.16 20.96
CA LEU A 154 -2.48 5.14 20.43
C LEU A 154 -2.90 3.75 20.94
N HIS A 155 -3.10 2.80 20.02
CA HIS A 155 -3.55 1.45 20.41
C HIS A 155 -2.37 0.55 20.79
N MET A 156 -1.26 0.63 20.06
CA MET A 156 0.01 -0.02 20.39
C MET A 156 1.18 0.89 20.01
N GLU A 157 2.33 0.70 20.66
CA GLU A 157 3.56 1.40 20.28
C GLU A 157 3.90 1.15 18.80
N THR A 158 4.65 2.08 18.19
CA THR A 158 5.04 1.92 16.80
C THR A 158 6.05 0.78 16.69
N ILE A 159 5.84 -0.15 15.75
CA ILE A 159 6.69 -1.34 15.57
C ILE A 159 7.33 -1.27 14.19
N SER A 160 8.61 -1.61 14.07
CA SER A 160 9.28 -1.70 12.77
C SER A 160 8.73 -2.87 11.94
N LEU A 161 8.63 -2.70 10.62
CA LEU A 161 8.24 -3.80 9.73
C LEU A 161 9.22 -4.98 9.83
N HIS A 162 10.49 -4.71 10.15
CA HIS A 162 11.49 -5.76 10.32
C HIS A 162 11.13 -6.66 11.50
N SER A 163 11.00 -6.08 12.70
CA SER A 163 10.63 -6.79 13.93
C SER A 163 9.30 -7.52 13.80
N PHE A 164 8.33 -6.93 13.09
CA PHE A 164 7.05 -7.60 12.81
C PHE A 164 7.21 -8.81 11.88
N SER A 165 8.03 -8.69 10.84
CA SER A 165 8.21 -9.77 9.84
C SER A 165 9.05 -10.95 10.35
N THR A 166 10.02 -10.70 11.23
CA THR A 166 10.90 -11.74 11.80
C THR A 166 10.14 -12.79 12.60
N GLU A 167 9.04 -12.39 13.25
CA GLU A 167 8.15 -13.29 13.98
C GLU A 167 7.46 -14.34 13.09
N PHE A 168 7.41 -14.10 11.78
CA PHE A 168 6.89 -15.06 10.80
C PHE A 168 7.98 -15.92 10.16
N THR A 169 9.26 -15.55 10.28
CA THR A 169 10.36 -16.24 9.60
C THR A 169 11.28 -17.03 10.53
N ASN A 170 11.27 -16.76 11.84
CA ASN A 170 12.20 -17.35 12.81
C ASN A 170 11.71 -18.67 13.45
N ASN A 171 10.96 -19.49 12.70
CA ASN A 171 10.71 -20.89 13.07
C ASN A 171 11.76 -21.81 12.44
#